data_AF-A0AA41CG77-F1
#
_entry.id   AF-A0AA41CG77-F1
#
_cell.length_a   1.000
_cell.length_b   1.000
_cell.length_c   1.000
_cell.angle_alpha   90.00
_cell.angle_beta   90.00
_cell.angle_gamma   90.00
#
_symmetry.space_group_name_H-M   'P 1'
#
loop_
_entity.id
_entity.type
_entity.pdbx_description
1 polymer ?
#
loop_
_entity_poly.entity_id
_entity_poly.type
_entity_poly.pdbx_seq_one_letter_code
_entity_poly.pdbx_strand_id
1 'polypeptide(L)'
;MIFEQAFMAMPEFLTGTPFSAYQFEATIANAFTLAMLQELNSRNVQNPISLLRSEVSYPGTGKHADIHIGLGPLGIFNKEFASYGYYQDNWLEAKFCRLSTAGTPIVPPLTSTHLLLKDLLRLCMLVPDARPGDASSSGRYLLHAYQNNPSQYLVHNRNSGGSRTERAWLSPLLEAGDQHLVIRDLGKERTKSFDVNVGKKAALYQVEAHITNLVHKPRTASSNVYYIVLTRINDFSVMKGNLLYGRSNGQATGNPKFFRNLATAADRRLA
;
A
#
# COMPACT_ATOMS: atom_id res chain seq x y z
N MET A 1 8.03 -11.80 -11.17
CA MET A 1 7.18 -10.87 -10.44
C MET A 1 5.79 -11.47 -10.29
N ILE A 2 5.34 -11.80 -9.08
CA ILE A 2 3.99 -12.38 -8.90
C ILE A 2 2.95 -11.27 -8.84
N PHE A 3 3.16 -10.26 -7.99
CA PHE A 3 2.22 -9.15 -7.81
C PHE A 3 2.09 -8.29 -9.07
N GLU A 4 3.20 -7.93 -9.70
CA GLU A 4 3.17 -7.08 -10.90
C GLU A 4 2.55 -7.80 -12.10
N GLN A 5 2.73 -9.12 -12.22
CA GLN A 5 2.07 -9.89 -13.28
C GLN A 5 0.59 -10.10 -12.98
N ALA A 6 0.23 -10.39 -11.72
CA ALA A 6 -1.15 -10.46 -11.27
C ALA A 6 -1.90 -9.13 -11.50
N PHE A 7 -1.21 -8.00 -11.32
CA PHE A 7 -1.76 -6.68 -11.60
C PHE A 7 -2.21 -6.50 -13.05
N MET A 8 -1.48 -7.05 -14.01
CA MET A 8 -1.83 -6.94 -15.44
C MET A 8 -3.18 -7.62 -15.75
N ALA A 9 -3.57 -8.63 -14.98
CA ALA A 9 -4.86 -9.30 -15.11
C ALA A 9 -5.99 -8.59 -14.35
N MET A 10 -5.70 -7.62 -13.48
CA MET A 10 -6.73 -6.98 -12.64
C MET A 10 -7.89 -6.35 -13.40
N PRO A 11 -7.69 -5.67 -14.56
CA PRO A 11 -8.82 -5.19 -15.34
C PRO A 11 -9.78 -6.31 -15.75
N GLU A 12 -9.28 -7.50 -16.09
CA GLU A 12 -10.12 -8.66 -16.43
C GLU A 12 -10.93 -9.12 -15.21
N PHE A 13 -10.28 -9.29 -14.06
CA PHE A 13 -10.97 -9.71 -12.84
C PHE A 13 -12.01 -8.71 -12.35
N LEU A 14 -11.72 -7.39 -12.39
CA LEU A 14 -12.64 -6.38 -11.88
C LEU A 14 -13.80 -6.07 -12.83
N THR A 15 -13.60 -6.24 -14.14
CA THR A 15 -14.67 -6.01 -15.14
C THR A 15 -15.46 -7.27 -15.46
N GLY A 16 -14.89 -8.44 -15.18
CA GLY A 16 -15.53 -9.75 -15.38
C GLY A 16 -16.72 -9.98 -14.45
N THR A 17 -17.65 -10.83 -14.91
CA THR A 17 -18.74 -11.34 -14.07
C THR A 17 -18.15 -12.44 -13.17
N PRO A 18 -18.38 -12.47 -11.83
CA PRO A 18 -19.38 -11.76 -11.04
C PRO A 18 -18.87 -10.55 -10.23
N PHE A 19 -17.62 -10.11 -10.42
CA PHE A 19 -17.02 -9.04 -9.60
C PHE A 19 -17.73 -7.69 -9.74
N SER A 20 -18.30 -7.42 -10.92
CA SER A 20 -19.16 -6.26 -11.14
C SER A 20 -20.36 -6.19 -10.18
N ALA A 21 -20.84 -7.33 -9.69
CA ALA A 21 -21.97 -7.45 -8.76
C ALA A 21 -21.57 -7.30 -7.27
N TYR A 22 -20.30 -7.53 -6.93
CA TYR A 22 -19.80 -7.48 -5.55
C TYR A 22 -18.79 -6.34 -5.39
N GLN A 23 -19.25 -5.14 -5.03
CA GLN A 23 -18.40 -3.95 -4.96
C GLN A 23 -18.01 -3.59 -3.52
N PHE A 24 -17.18 -4.39 -2.86
CA PHE A 24 -16.66 -4.12 -1.51
C PHE A 24 -15.13 -4.03 -1.50
N GLU A 25 -14.52 -3.55 -0.43
CA GLU A 25 -13.05 -3.50 -0.33
C GLU A 25 -12.43 -4.91 -0.35
N ALA A 26 -13.08 -5.88 0.32
CA ALA A 26 -12.70 -7.29 0.22
C ALA A 26 -12.69 -7.81 -1.23
N THR A 27 -13.46 -7.19 -2.13
CA THR A 27 -13.49 -7.55 -3.55
C THR A 27 -12.16 -7.32 -4.24
N ILE A 28 -11.48 -6.19 -4.01
CA ILE A 28 -10.21 -5.90 -4.69
C ILE A 28 -9.09 -6.82 -4.18
N ALA A 29 -9.05 -7.08 -2.88
CA ALA A 29 -8.10 -8.00 -2.29
C ALA A 29 -8.34 -9.44 -2.79
N ASN A 30 -9.61 -9.87 -2.85
CA ASN A 30 -9.97 -11.18 -3.38
C ASN A 30 -9.65 -11.31 -4.88
N ALA A 31 -10.01 -10.31 -5.70
CA ALA A 31 -9.68 -10.29 -7.12
C ALA A 31 -8.17 -10.38 -7.36
N PHE A 32 -7.38 -9.62 -6.61
CA PHE A 32 -5.93 -9.69 -6.69
C PHE A 32 -5.39 -11.05 -6.23
N THR A 33 -6.00 -11.65 -5.20
CA THR A 33 -5.65 -13.01 -4.74
C THR A 33 -5.88 -14.07 -5.81
N LEU A 34 -7.00 -13.99 -6.54
CA LEU A 34 -7.26 -14.89 -7.67
C LEU A 34 -6.26 -14.67 -8.81
N ALA A 35 -5.94 -13.43 -9.13
CA ALA A 35 -4.93 -13.11 -10.15
C ALA A 35 -3.55 -13.69 -9.75
N MET A 36 -3.15 -13.59 -8.49
CA MET A 36 -1.93 -14.21 -7.99
C MET A 36 -1.97 -15.74 -8.04
N LEU A 37 -3.11 -16.36 -7.71
CA LEU A 37 -3.28 -17.81 -7.83
C LEU A 37 -3.11 -18.26 -9.28
N GLN A 38 -3.69 -17.55 -10.24
CA GLN A 38 -3.50 -17.84 -11.67
C GLN A 38 -2.02 -17.72 -12.07
N GLU A 39 -1.34 -16.69 -11.58
CA GLU A 39 0.10 -16.48 -11.80
C GLU A 39 1.00 -17.54 -11.17
N LEU A 40 0.63 -18.09 -10.00
CA LEU A 40 1.38 -19.18 -9.38
C LEU A 40 1.13 -20.51 -10.11
N ASN A 41 -0.14 -20.76 -10.49
CA ASN A 41 -0.52 -21.94 -11.27
C ASN A 41 0.17 -21.96 -12.65
N SER A 42 0.24 -20.83 -13.35
CA SER A 42 0.92 -20.74 -14.65
C SER A 42 2.41 -21.04 -14.59
N ARG A 43 3.01 -20.90 -13.39
CA ARG A 43 4.41 -21.25 -13.09
C ARG A 43 4.59 -22.68 -12.58
N ASN A 44 3.54 -23.50 -12.60
CA ASN A 44 3.54 -24.87 -12.07
C ASN A 44 3.95 -24.96 -10.59
N VAL A 45 3.64 -23.94 -9.80
CA VAL A 45 3.88 -23.99 -8.34
C VAL A 45 2.98 -25.05 -7.74
N GLN A 46 3.57 -26.02 -7.04
CA GLN A 46 2.82 -27.01 -6.30
C GLN A 46 2.11 -26.35 -5.11
N ASN A 47 0.80 -26.60 -4.96
CA ASN A 47 -0.02 -26.09 -3.86
C ASN A 47 0.11 -24.55 -3.65
N PRO A 48 -0.25 -23.72 -4.66
CA PRO A 48 0.00 -22.28 -4.64
C PRO A 48 -0.76 -21.55 -3.54
N ILE A 49 -1.91 -22.07 -3.12
CA ILE A 49 -2.71 -21.49 -2.02
C ILE A 49 -1.95 -21.49 -0.69
N SER A 50 -1.04 -22.44 -0.47
CA SER A 50 -0.22 -22.49 0.75
C SER A 50 0.73 -21.30 0.92
N LEU A 51 1.04 -20.60 -0.18
CA LEU A 51 1.91 -19.43 -0.19
C LEU A 51 1.13 -18.14 0.09
N LEU A 52 -0.20 -18.17 0.01
CA LEU A 52 -1.08 -17.00 0.10
C LEU A 52 -1.85 -17.00 1.41
N ARG A 53 -1.89 -15.84 2.05
CA ARG A 53 -2.65 -15.62 3.29
C ARG A 53 -3.33 -14.26 3.23
N SER A 54 -4.58 -14.19 3.68
CA SER A 54 -5.33 -12.96 3.83
C SER A 54 -5.43 -12.56 5.30
N GLU A 55 -5.63 -11.27 5.58
CA GLU A 55 -5.80 -10.74 6.94
C GLU A 55 -4.67 -11.18 7.89
N VAL A 56 -3.41 -11.03 7.45
CA VAL A 56 -2.24 -11.50 8.20
C VAL A 56 -1.81 -10.47 9.22
N SER A 57 -1.73 -10.87 10.48
CA SER A 57 -1.25 -9.99 11.56
C SER A 57 0.17 -9.50 11.29
N TYR A 58 0.38 -8.19 11.39
CA TYR A 58 1.72 -7.62 11.46
C TYR A 58 2.35 -8.05 12.80
N PRO A 59 3.55 -8.65 12.78
CA PRO A 59 4.20 -9.16 13.99
C PRO A 59 4.30 -8.14 15.12
N GLY A 60 3.82 -8.53 16.31
CA GLY A 60 3.86 -7.69 17.50
C GLY A 60 2.79 -6.60 17.54
N THR A 61 1.74 -6.71 16.72
CA THR A 61 0.63 -5.75 16.63
C THR A 61 -0.73 -6.45 16.59
N GLY A 62 -1.81 -5.74 16.91
CA GLY A 62 -3.19 -6.19 16.65
C GLY A 62 -3.70 -5.85 15.25
N LYS A 63 -2.82 -5.35 14.37
CA LYS A 63 -3.13 -4.88 13.02
C LYS A 63 -2.90 -5.99 12.00
N HIS A 64 -3.70 -6.02 10.94
CA HIS A 64 -3.62 -7.03 9.88
C HIS A 64 -3.34 -6.38 8.52
N ALA A 65 -2.44 -6.97 7.73
CA ALA A 65 -2.30 -6.68 6.31
C ALA A 65 -3.37 -7.46 5.54
N ASP A 66 -3.90 -6.87 4.48
CA ASP A 66 -4.97 -7.51 3.69
C ASP A 66 -4.47 -8.78 3.02
N ILE A 67 -3.24 -8.76 2.49
CA ILE A 67 -2.63 -9.88 1.77
C ILE A 67 -1.15 -10.03 2.15
N HIS A 68 -0.74 -11.29 2.31
CA HIS A 68 0.64 -11.71 2.40
C HIS A 68 0.90 -12.88 1.45
N ILE A 69 1.99 -12.81 0.67
CA ILE A 69 2.52 -13.96 -0.07
C ILE A 69 3.93 -14.31 0.44
N GLY A 70 4.13 -15.57 0.82
CA GLY A 70 5.42 -16.11 1.24
C GLY A 70 6.01 -16.98 0.15
N LEU A 71 6.94 -16.44 -0.64
CA LEU A 71 7.57 -17.12 -1.78
C LEU A 71 8.88 -17.83 -1.40
N GLY A 72 9.35 -17.69 -0.16
CA GLY A 72 10.54 -18.37 0.36
C GLY A 72 10.58 -19.89 0.07
N PRO A 73 9.49 -20.65 0.26
CA PRO A 73 9.46 -22.09 -0.02
C PRO A 73 9.77 -22.48 -1.47
N LEU A 74 9.66 -21.56 -2.44
CA LEU A 74 10.00 -21.83 -3.83
C LEU A 74 11.51 -21.98 -4.05
N GLY A 75 12.35 -21.47 -3.15
CA GLY A 75 13.81 -21.63 -3.24
C GLY A 75 14.48 -20.94 -4.43
N ILE A 76 13.79 -20.00 -5.10
CA ILE A 76 14.27 -19.35 -6.33
C ILE A 76 14.96 -17.99 -6.10
N PHE A 77 14.98 -17.48 -4.88
CA PHE A 77 15.47 -16.13 -4.58
C PHE A 77 16.99 -16.09 -4.42
N ASN A 78 17.62 -15.18 -5.16
CA ASN A 78 19.05 -14.90 -5.11
C ASN A 78 19.30 -13.37 -5.13
N LYS A 79 20.57 -12.97 -5.13
CA LYS A 79 20.98 -11.56 -5.08
C LYS A 79 20.58 -10.81 -6.35
N GLU A 80 20.56 -11.49 -7.49
CA GLU A 80 20.16 -10.93 -8.77
C GLU A 80 18.66 -10.61 -8.78
N PHE A 81 17.81 -11.52 -8.29
CA PHE A 81 16.38 -11.26 -8.08
C PHE A 81 16.17 -10.05 -7.14
N ALA A 82 16.92 -9.96 -6.04
CA ALA A 82 16.83 -8.83 -5.11
C ALA A 82 17.18 -7.49 -5.78
N SER A 83 18.07 -7.47 -6.77
CA SER A 83 18.47 -6.26 -7.52
C SER A 83 17.33 -5.69 -8.38
N TYR A 84 16.32 -6.49 -8.72
CA TYR A 84 15.09 -6.03 -9.38
C TYR A 84 14.00 -5.58 -8.38
N GLY A 85 14.32 -5.58 -7.07
CA GLY A 85 13.38 -5.26 -6.00
C GLY A 85 12.45 -6.43 -5.65
N TYR A 86 12.89 -7.67 -5.86
CA TYR A 86 12.09 -8.86 -5.55
C TYR A 86 12.40 -9.41 -4.17
N TYR A 87 11.33 -9.75 -3.47
CA TYR A 87 11.37 -10.12 -2.07
C TYR A 87 10.62 -11.42 -1.83
N GLN A 88 11.04 -12.16 -0.80
CA GLN A 88 10.46 -13.46 -0.45
C GLN A 88 9.10 -13.30 0.22
N ASP A 89 8.95 -12.29 1.07
CA ASP A 89 7.73 -12.05 1.85
C ASP A 89 7.08 -10.75 1.38
N ASN A 90 6.03 -10.81 0.57
CA ASN A 90 5.42 -9.59 0.03
C ASN A 90 4.10 -9.31 0.76
N TRP A 91 3.99 -8.10 1.29
CA TRP A 91 2.87 -7.60 2.07
C TRP A 91 2.11 -6.56 1.26
N LEU A 92 0.78 -6.61 1.32
CA LEU A 92 -0.08 -5.71 0.57
C LEU A 92 -1.26 -5.20 1.41
N GLU A 93 -1.49 -3.90 1.30
CA GLU A 93 -2.73 -3.24 1.70
C GLU A 93 -3.49 -2.83 0.43
N ALA A 94 -4.80 -2.98 0.45
CA ALA A 94 -5.70 -2.74 -0.67
C ALA A 94 -6.70 -1.64 -0.31
N LYS A 95 -7.05 -0.78 -1.28
CA LYS A 95 -8.09 0.23 -1.08
C LYS A 95 -9.01 0.32 -2.28
N PHE A 96 -10.31 0.33 -2.01
CA PHE A 96 -11.31 0.45 -3.06
C PHE A 96 -12.21 1.66 -2.83
N CYS A 97 -12.29 2.52 -3.84
CA CYS A 97 -13.05 3.76 -3.81
C CYS A 97 -14.12 3.72 -4.91
N ARG A 98 -15.39 3.81 -4.51
CA ARG A 98 -16.53 3.69 -5.42
C ARG A 98 -17.63 4.72 -5.17
N LEU A 99 -18.45 4.91 -6.17
CA LEU A 99 -19.64 5.76 -6.10
C LEU A 99 -20.83 4.98 -5.54
N SER A 100 -21.72 5.70 -4.88
CA SER A 100 -23.06 5.26 -4.55
C SER A 100 -23.93 5.24 -5.81
N THR A 101 -25.14 4.71 -5.70
CA THR A 101 -26.16 4.80 -6.76
C THR A 101 -26.50 6.25 -7.13
N ALA A 102 -26.26 7.22 -6.23
CA ALA A 102 -26.45 8.64 -6.47
C ALA A 102 -25.23 9.31 -7.16
N GLY A 103 -24.20 8.56 -7.55
CA GLY A 103 -23.02 9.08 -8.23
C GLY A 103 -22.04 9.83 -7.33
N THR A 104 -22.18 9.72 -6.00
CA THR A 104 -21.29 10.35 -5.01
C THR A 104 -20.39 9.31 -4.33
N PRO A 105 -19.15 9.65 -3.92
CA PRO A 105 -18.30 8.73 -3.16
C PRO A 105 -19.01 8.16 -1.94
N ILE A 106 -18.99 6.83 -1.76
CA ILE A 106 -19.61 6.18 -0.60
C ILE A 106 -18.88 6.55 0.68
N VAL A 107 -17.56 6.57 0.61
CA VAL A 107 -16.70 7.05 1.70
C VAL A 107 -16.38 8.52 1.42
N PRO A 108 -16.55 9.43 2.40
CA PRO A 108 -16.22 10.84 2.23
C PRO A 108 -14.77 11.01 1.73
N PRO A 109 -14.50 11.87 0.74
CA PRO A 109 -13.17 11.98 0.12
C PRO A 109 -12.02 12.22 1.10
N LEU A 110 -12.23 13.03 2.13
CA LEU A 110 -11.21 13.27 3.16
C LEU A 110 -10.91 11.99 3.95
N THR A 111 -11.92 11.19 4.25
CA THR A 111 -11.76 9.90 4.91
C THR A 111 -11.02 8.92 4.01
N SER A 112 -11.36 8.83 2.72
CA SER A 112 -10.62 8.00 1.76
C SER A 112 -9.15 8.41 1.64
N THR A 113 -8.87 9.72 1.62
CA THR A 113 -7.51 10.27 1.63
C THR A 113 -6.72 9.81 2.86
N HIS A 114 -7.34 9.85 4.04
CA HIS A 114 -6.70 9.41 5.28
C HIS A 114 -6.56 7.89 5.37
N LEU A 115 -7.52 7.11 4.86
CA LEU A 115 -7.41 5.66 4.82
C LEU A 115 -6.27 5.21 3.89
N LEU A 116 -6.11 5.85 2.73
CA LEU A 116 -4.97 5.61 1.84
C LEU A 116 -3.64 5.96 2.53
N LEU A 117 -3.59 7.09 3.24
CA LEU A 117 -2.42 7.48 4.02
C LEU A 117 -2.10 6.47 5.12
N LYS A 118 -3.13 6.00 5.84
CA LYS A 118 -2.99 4.98 6.89
C LYS A 118 -2.32 3.72 6.32
N ASP A 119 -2.79 3.21 5.19
CA ASP A 119 -2.26 1.99 4.58
C ASP A 119 -0.81 2.18 4.13
N LEU A 120 -0.47 3.32 3.52
CA LEU A 120 0.93 3.68 3.20
C LEU A 120 1.83 3.69 4.44
N LEU A 121 1.38 4.32 5.53
CA LEU A 121 2.13 4.36 6.78
C LEU A 121 2.29 2.97 7.40
N ARG A 122 1.26 2.11 7.35
CA ARG A 122 1.32 0.73 7.86
C ARG A 122 2.37 -0.08 7.11
N LEU A 123 2.41 0.01 5.78
CA LEU A 123 3.43 -0.67 4.98
C LEU A 123 4.86 -0.22 5.32
N CYS A 124 5.08 1.08 5.54
CA CYS A 124 6.39 1.61 5.92
C CYS A 124 6.77 1.26 7.38
N MET A 125 5.81 1.14 8.29
CA MET A 125 6.09 1.08 9.74
C MET A 125 5.88 -0.28 10.39
N LEU A 126 5.01 -1.13 9.83
CA LEU A 126 4.57 -2.39 10.47
C LEU A 126 5.09 -3.63 9.75
N VAL A 127 5.40 -3.55 8.45
CA VAL A 127 5.96 -4.68 7.70
C VAL A 127 7.31 -5.07 8.31
N PRO A 128 7.49 -6.35 8.73
CA PRO A 128 8.74 -6.84 9.27
C PRO A 128 9.89 -6.59 8.30
N ASP A 129 11.07 -6.30 8.84
CA ASP A 129 12.25 -6.14 8.03
C ASP A 129 13.47 -6.75 8.73
N ALA A 130 14.58 -6.80 8.02
CA ALA A 130 15.85 -7.23 8.58
C ALA A 130 16.38 -6.19 9.58
N ARG A 131 17.40 -6.59 10.35
CA ARG A 131 18.08 -5.65 11.25
C ARG A 131 18.83 -4.61 10.41
N PRO A 132 19.04 -3.39 10.93
CA PRO A 132 19.83 -2.40 10.21
C PRO A 132 21.20 -2.95 9.80
N GLY A 133 21.53 -2.83 8.51
CA GLY A 133 22.73 -3.40 7.87
C GLY A 133 22.50 -4.72 7.13
N ASP A 134 21.41 -5.43 7.41
CA ASP A 134 21.07 -6.70 6.76
C ASP A 134 20.18 -6.50 5.54
N ALA A 135 20.22 -7.47 4.61
CA ALA A 135 19.34 -7.49 3.44
C ALA A 135 17.89 -7.78 3.85
N SER A 136 16.97 -6.97 3.33
CA SER A 136 15.53 -7.12 3.53
C SER A 136 14.99 -8.33 2.76
N SER A 137 14.10 -9.11 3.37
CA SER A 137 13.33 -10.15 2.69
C SER A 137 11.91 -9.71 2.33
N SER A 138 11.51 -8.48 2.67
CA SER A 138 10.11 -8.05 2.69
C SER A 138 9.73 -7.08 1.56
N GLY A 139 8.80 -7.46 0.71
CA GLY A 139 8.16 -6.59 -0.27
C GLY A 139 6.99 -5.81 0.34
N ARG A 140 6.72 -4.61 -0.15
CA ARG A 140 5.69 -3.70 0.36
C ARG A 140 4.90 -3.12 -0.81
N TYR A 141 3.60 -3.39 -0.82
CA TYR A 141 2.74 -3.01 -1.94
C TYR A 141 1.46 -2.36 -1.45
N LEU A 142 1.05 -1.31 -2.15
CA LEU A 142 -0.22 -0.66 -1.95
C LEU A 142 -1.02 -0.77 -3.24
N LEU A 143 -2.14 -1.49 -3.20
CA LEU A 143 -3.05 -1.63 -4.32
C LEU A 143 -4.24 -0.70 -4.09
N HIS A 144 -4.57 0.17 -5.03
CA HIS A 144 -5.77 0.97 -4.92
C HIS A 144 -6.51 1.13 -6.23
N ALA A 145 -7.84 0.98 -6.18
CA ALA A 145 -8.71 1.16 -7.33
C ALA A 145 -9.82 2.18 -7.06
N TYR A 146 -10.12 2.97 -8.09
CA TYR A 146 -11.14 4.00 -8.10
C TYR A 146 -12.12 3.73 -9.23
N GLN A 147 -13.41 3.75 -8.94
CA GLN A 147 -14.42 3.80 -9.99
C GLN A 147 -14.39 5.19 -10.63
N ASN A 148 -14.14 5.28 -11.94
CA ASN A 148 -13.85 6.54 -12.65
C ASN A 148 -12.57 7.26 -12.17
N ASN A 149 -12.64 8.57 -11.91
CA ASN A 149 -11.45 9.41 -11.70
C ASN A 149 -11.06 9.47 -10.20
N PRO A 150 -9.80 9.19 -9.84
CA PRO A 150 -9.31 9.29 -8.46
C PRO A 150 -9.55 10.65 -7.78
N SER A 151 -9.59 11.75 -8.54
CA SER A 151 -9.80 13.10 -8.00
C SER A 151 -11.15 13.29 -7.30
N GLN A 152 -12.13 12.41 -7.56
CA GLN A 152 -13.43 12.40 -6.88
C GLN A 152 -13.34 11.87 -5.44
N TYR A 153 -12.29 11.11 -5.12
CA TYR A 153 -12.13 10.41 -3.85
C TYR A 153 -11.00 10.96 -3.00
N LEU A 154 -10.10 11.75 -3.59
CA LEU A 154 -8.90 12.23 -2.92
C LEU A 154 -8.94 13.75 -2.78
N VAL A 155 -8.64 14.23 -1.57
CA VAL A 155 -8.59 15.66 -1.28
C VAL A 155 -7.16 16.13 -1.47
N HIS A 156 -6.85 16.72 -2.63
CA HIS A 156 -5.50 17.21 -2.93
C HIS A 156 -5.07 18.42 -2.09
N ASN A 157 -6.00 19.19 -1.56
CA ASN A 157 -5.70 20.41 -0.80
C ASN A 157 -6.20 20.33 0.65
N ARG A 158 -5.36 20.72 1.60
CA ARG A 158 -5.75 20.86 3.02
C ARG A 158 -5.83 22.31 3.43
N ASN A 159 -6.60 22.58 4.48
CA ASN A 159 -6.59 23.90 5.12
C ASN A 159 -5.36 24.00 6.02
N SER A 160 -4.56 25.05 5.83
CA SER A 160 -3.37 25.34 6.63
C SER A 160 -3.32 26.84 6.93
N GLY A 161 -3.76 27.23 8.12
CA GLY A 161 -3.68 28.61 8.61
C GLY A 161 -4.38 29.64 7.71
N GLY A 162 -5.58 29.32 7.21
CA GLY A 162 -6.35 30.22 6.33
C GLY A 162 -6.00 30.12 4.84
N SER A 163 -4.97 29.34 4.47
CA SER A 163 -4.63 29.04 3.07
C SER A 163 -4.93 27.58 2.71
N ARG A 164 -5.07 27.29 1.41
CA ARG A 164 -5.14 25.93 0.88
C ARG A 164 -3.73 25.50 0.48
N THR A 165 -3.24 24.43 1.08
CA THR A 165 -1.92 23.86 0.77
C THR A 165 -2.11 22.48 0.14
N GLU A 166 -1.36 22.21 -0.92
CA GLU A 166 -1.40 20.91 -1.60
C GLU A 166 -0.77 19.81 -0.73
N ARG A 167 -1.35 18.60 -0.81
CA ARG A 167 -0.79 17.34 -0.33
C ARG A 167 0.09 16.75 -1.42
N ALA A 168 1.34 17.21 -1.47
CA ALA A 168 2.31 16.84 -2.52
C ALA A 168 2.55 15.32 -2.64
N TRP A 169 2.23 14.54 -1.61
CA TRP A 169 2.39 13.08 -1.62
C TRP A 169 1.31 12.32 -2.41
N LEU A 170 0.18 12.96 -2.77
CA LEU A 170 -0.92 12.28 -3.48
C LEU A 170 -0.63 12.07 -4.96
N SER A 171 -0.11 13.09 -5.66
CA SER A 171 0.15 12.99 -7.11
C SER A 171 1.16 11.88 -7.44
N PRO A 172 2.29 11.72 -6.70
CA PRO A 172 3.21 10.61 -6.87
C PRO A 172 2.58 9.21 -6.71
N LEU A 173 1.45 9.04 -6.00
CA LEU A 173 0.77 7.74 -5.87
C LEU A 173 -0.13 7.40 -7.07
N LEU A 174 -0.40 8.35 -7.96
CA LEU A 174 -1.31 8.15 -9.10
C LEU A 174 -0.58 8.11 -10.44
N GLU A 175 0.64 8.64 -10.49
CA GLU A 175 1.46 8.69 -11.69
C GLU A 175 2.20 7.37 -11.93
N ALA A 176 2.33 6.96 -13.18
CA ALA A 176 3.01 5.70 -13.54
C ALA A 176 4.54 5.86 -13.47
N GLY A 177 5.24 4.73 -13.29
CA GLY A 177 6.69 4.69 -13.27
C GLY A 177 7.29 5.02 -11.91
N ASP A 178 8.54 5.46 -11.92
CA ASP A 178 9.30 5.76 -10.71
C ASP A 178 8.95 7.14 -10.16
N GLN A 179 8.65 7.17 -8.87
CA GLN A 179 8.10 8.33 -8.19
C GLN A 179 8.79 8.53 -6.84
N HIS A 180 8.82 9.78 -6.39
CA HIS A 180 9.36 10.16 -5.10
C HIS A 180 8.27 10.82 -4.25
N LEU A 181 8.01 10.23 -3.08
CA LEU A 181 6.97 10.66 -2.17
C LEU A 181 7.61 11.23 -0.91
N VAL A 182 7.18 12.44 -0.52
CA VAL A 182 7.65 13.13 0.68
C VAL A 182 6.47 13.61 1.52
N ILE A 183 6.44 13.20 2.78
CA ILE A 183 5.44 13.60 3.78
C ILE A 183 6.18 14.10 5.02
N ARG A 184 6.37 15.42 5.11
CA ARG A 184 7.06 16.07 6.25
C ARG A 184 6.12 16.77 7.23
N ASP A 185 4.83 16.80 6.91
CA ASP A 185 3.86 17.68 7.55
C ASP A 185 2.58 16.97 7.98
N LEU A 186 2.67 15.70 8.37
CA LEU A 186 1.55 14.96 8.99
C LEU A 186 0.95 15.71 10.19
N GLY A 187 1.75 16.51 10.89
CA GLY A 187 1.27 17.40 11.96
C GLY A 187 0.18 18.39 11.53
N LYS A 188 0.12 18.74 10.24
CA LYS A 188 -0.89 19.64 9.65
C LYS A 188 -2.17 18.93 9.23
N GLU A 189 -2.22 17.59 9.27
CA GLU A 189 -3.41 16.79 8.90
C GLU A 189 -4.37 16.56 10.09
N ARG A 190 -4.09 17.12 11.28
CA ARG A 190 -4.83 16.90 12.54
C ARG A 190 -6.29 17.35 12.48
N THR A 191 -7.11 16.51 11.88
CA THR A 191 -8.56 16.60 11.78
C THR A 191 -9.18 15.42 12.54
N LYS A 192 -10.47 15.50 12.87
CA LYS A 192 -11.20 14.35 13.45
C LYS A 192 -11.08 13.10 12.56
N SER A 193 -11.12 13.28 11.24
CA SER A 193 -10.95 12.18 10.28
C SER A 193 -9.53 11.59 10.35
N PHE A 194 -8.49 12.40 10.44
CA PHE A 194 -7.12 11.91 10.61
C PHE A 194 -6.93 11.16 11.93
N ASP A 195 -7.43 11.71 13.03
CA ASP A 195 -7.29 11.11 14.35
C ASP A 195 -7.95 9.73 14.43
N VAL A 196 -9.10 9.58 13.77
CA VAL A 196 -9.87 8.33 13.72
C VAL A 196 -9.29 7.32 12.75
N ASN A 197 -8.88 7.75 11.55
CA ASN A 197 -8.49 6.84 10.48
C ASN A 197 -6.98 6.59 10.41
N VAL A 198 -6.14 7.54 10.78
CA VAL A 198 -4.66 7.41 10.73
C VAL A 198 -4.09 7.22 12.12
N GLY A 199 -4.65 7.91 13.11
CA GLY A 199 -4.21 7.87 14.51
C GLY A 199 -3.45 9.13 14.90
N LYS A 200 -3.83 9.72 16.03
CA LYS A 200 -3.26 10.99 16.56
C LYS A 200 -1.73 11.04 16.59
N LYS A 201 -1.07 9.92 16.87
CA LYS A 201 0.39 9.85 17.01
C LYS A 201 1.12 9.73 15.68
N ALA A 202 0.42 9.46 14.57
CA ALA A 202 0.98 9.50 13.22
C ALA A 202 1.53 10.90 12.88
N ALA A 203 0.93 11.96 13.44
CA ALA A 203 1.35 13.35 13.29
C ALA A 203 2.79 13.66 13.76
N LEU A 204 3.45 12.73 14.46
CA LEU A 204 4.83 12.87 14.95
C LEU A 204 5.88 12.36 13.95
N TYR A 205 5.44 11.73 12.87
CA TYR A 205 6.32 11.08 11.91
C TYR A 205 6.46 11.89 10.64
N GLN A 206 7.57 11.66 9.96
CA GLN A 206 7.80 12.07 8.59
C GLN A 206 8.15 10.82 7.78
N VAL A 207 7.72 10.78 6.54
CA VAL A 207 7.97 9.65 5.63
C VAL A 207 8.53 10.18 4.32
N GLU A 208 9.56 9.54 3.83
CA GLU A 208 10.12 9.73 2.50
C GLU A 208 10.21 8.36 1.84
N ALA A 209 9.75 8.21 0.61
CA ALA A 209 9.71 6.92 -0.06
C ALA A 209 9.95 7.04 -1.56
N HIS A 210 10.78 6.13 -2.09
CA HIS A 210 10.89 5.88 -3.51
C HIS A 210 9.96 4.73 -3.87
N ILE A 211 9.05 4.99 -4.80
CA ILE A 211 8.01 4.04 -5.18
C ILE A 211 8.01 3.84 -6.71
N THR A 212 7.55 2.69 -7.16
CA THR A 212 7.27 2.43 -8.57
C THR A 212 5.80 2.06 -8.70
N ASN A 213 5.09 2.74 -9.60
CA ASN A 213 3.66 2.53 -9.81
C ASN A 213 3.39 1.89 -11.18
N LEU A 214 2.63 0.81 -11.15
CA LEU A 214 1.94 0.28 -12.32
C LEU A 214 0.52 0.83 -12.31
N VAL A 215 0.06 1.37 -13.46
CA VAL A 215 -1.21 2.08 -13.53
C VAL A 215 -2.04 1.59 -14.72
N HIS A 216 -3.29 1.20 -14.45
CA HIS A 216 -4.31 1.00 -15.46
C HIS A 216 -5.30 2.16 -15.40
N LYS A 217 -5.32 2.99 -16.46
CA LYS A 217 -6.28 4.08 -16.64
C LYS A 217 -7.35 3.66 -17.65
N PRO A 218 -8.65 3.80 -17.33
CA PRO A 218 -9.70 3.62 -18.31
C PRO A 218 -9.53 4.58 -19.49
N ARG A 219 -9.70 4.09 -20.73
CA ARG A 219 -9.72 4.95 -21.92
C ARG A 219 -10.99 5.80 -21.99
N THR A 220 -12.09 5.27 -21.47
CA THR A 220 -13.41 5.89 -21.43
C THR A 220 -13.99 5.75 -20.03
N ALA A 221 -14.64 6.79 -19.53
CA ALA A 221 -15.32 6.72 -18.24
C ALA A 221 -16.54 5.79 -18.33
N SER A 222 -16.70 4.91 -17.34
CA SER A 222 -17.84 4.01 -17.20
C SER A 222 -17.97 3.57 -15.75
N SER A 223 -19.19 3.30 -15.29
CA SER A 223 -19.43 2.80 -13.94
C SER A 223 -18.78 1.45 -13.66
N ASN A 224 -18.40 0.70 -14.71
CA ASN A 224 -17.88 -0.65 -14.60
C ASN A 224 -16.39 -0.74 -14.93
N VAL A 225 -15.70 0.39 -15.05
CA VAL A 225 -14.24 0.42 -15.28
C VAL A 225 -13.55 1.17 -14.15
N TYR A 226 -12.32 0.75 -13.87
CA TYR A 226 -11.59 1.20 -12.70
C TYR A 226 -10.24 1.77 -13.10
N TYR A 227 -9.88 2.89 -12.46
CA TYR A 227 -8.51 3.36 -12.40
C TYR A 227 -7.81 2.58 -11.30
N ILE A 228 -6.82 1.77 -11.65
CA ILE A 228 -6.15 0.84 -10.73
C ILE A 228 -4.67 1.21 -10.67
N VAL A 229 -4.09 1.22 -9.48
CA VAL A 229 -2.66 1.41 -9.27
C VAL A 229 -2.14 0.33 -8.34
N LEU A 230 -1.03 -0.29 -8.72
CA LEU A 230 -0.19 -1.06 -7.83
C LEU A 230 1.09 -0.29 -7.59
N THR A 231 1.27 0.15 -6.35
CA THR A 231 2.43 0.89 -5.88
C THR A 231 3.36 -0.07 -5.16
N ARG A 232 4.60 -0.23 -5.65
CA ARG A 232 5.67 -0.93 -4.93
C ARG A 232 6.51 0.10 -4.19
N ILE A 233 6.68 -0.07 -2.88
CA ILE A 233 7.60 0.77 -2.10
C ILE A 233 8.99 0.15 -2.23
N ASN A 234 9.88 0.80 -3.00
CA ASN A 234 11.23 0.31 -3.25
C ASN A 234 12.11 0.58 -2.03
N ASP A 235 12.20 1.85 -1.66
CA ASP A 235 12.97 2.35 -0.53
C ASP A 235 12.14 3.35 0.26
N PHE A 236 12.44 3.50 1.54
CA PHE A 236 11.72 4.41 2.39
C PHE A 236 12.53 4.79 3.63
N SER A 237 12.18 5.92 4.22
CA SER A 237 12.63 6.32 5.54
C SER A 237 11.45 6.86 6.34
N VAL A 238 11.40 6.48 7.60
CA VAL A 238 10.45 6.95 8.61
C VAL A 238 11.25 7.64 9.69
N MET A 239 10.95 8.92 9.92
CA MET A 239 11.62 9.75 10.89
C MET A 239 10.68 10.16 12.02
N LYS A 240 11.22 10.24 13.24
CA LYS A 240 10.55 10.81 14.41
C LYS A 240 11.57 11.59 15.25
N GLY A 241 11.61 12.91 15.09
CA GLY A 241 12.70 13.71 15.64
C GLY A 241 14.04 13.24 15.07
N ASN A 242 15.00 12.92 15.93
CA ASN A 242 16.33 12.44 15.51
C ASN A 242 16.39 10.92 15.27
N LEU A 243 15.27 10.21 15.41
CA LEU A 243 15.20 8.77 15.15
C LEU A 243 14.81 8.52 13.70
N LEU A 244 15.54 7.62 13.05
CA LEU A 244 15.32 7.21 11.67
C LEU A 244 15.33 5.68 11.57
N TYR A 245 14.44 5.15 10.75
CA TYR A 245 14.42 3.76 10.31
C TYR A 245 13.97 3.72 8.85
N GLY A 246 14.48 2.78 8.06
CA GLY A 246 14.08 2.67 6.67
C GLY A 246 14.68 1.48 5.95
N ARG A 247 14.62 1.56 4.62
CA ARG A 247 15.32 0.69 3.69
C ARG A 247 15.93 1.54 2.58
N SER A 248 17.17 1.21 2.22
CA SER A 248 17.86 1.80 1.07
C SER A 248 18.57 0.71 0.29
N ASN A 249 18.33 0.64 -1.02
CA ASN A 249 18.92 -0.34 -1.92
C ASN A 249 18.76 -1.79 -1.42
N GLY A 250 17.57 -2.11 -0.89
CA GLY A 250 17.26 -3.44 -0.39
C GLY A 250 17.85 -3.80 0.98
N GLN A 251 18.59 -2.89 1.63
CA GLN A 251 19.13 -3.09 2.98
C GLN A 251 18.36 -2.27 4.01
N ALA A 252 18.05 -2.88 5.15
CA ALA A 252 17.42 -2.15 6.26
C ALA A 252 18.40 -1.13 6.84
N THR A 253 17.91 0.06 7.19
CA THR A 253 18.74 1.17 7.69
C THR A 253 18.14 1.81 8.93
N GLY A 254 18.97 2.57 9.65
CA GLY A 254 18.56 3.39 10.79
C GLY A 254 18.86 2.80 12.16
N ASN A 255 18.16 3.29 13.18
CA ASN A 255 18.49 3.04 14.57
C ASN A 255 17.91 1.70 15.07
N PRO A 256 18.72 0.72 15.53
CA PRO A 256 18.23 -0.59 15.98
C PRO A 256 17.27 -0.55 17.18
N LYS A 257 17.39 0.47 18.06
CA LYS A 257 16.45 0.66 19.17
C LYS A 257 15.12 1.21 18.67
N PHE A 258 15.15 2.10 17.67
CA PHE A 258 13.93 2.58 17.03
C PHE A 258 13.23 1.47 16.27
N PHE A 259 13.97 0.60 15.56
CA PHE A 259 13.46 -0.58 14.86
C PHE A 259 12.61 -1.50 15.76
N ARG A 260 13.16 -1.97 16.89
CA ARG A 260 12.42 -2.85 17.82
C ARG A 260 11.19 -2.19 18.44
N ASN A 261 11.28 -0.88 18.66
CA ASN A 261 10.20 -0.08 19.24
C ASN A 261 9.15 0.34 18.20
N LEU A 262 9.48 0.35 16.91
CA LEU A 262 8.54 0.74 15.86
C LEU A 262 7.48 -0.34 15.72
N ALA A 263 7.86 -1.61 15.56
CA ALA A 263 6.90 -2.71 15.45
C ALA A 263 5.97 -2.80 16.68
N THR A 264 6.53 -2.75 17.89
CA THR A 264 5.76 -2.88 19.14
C THR A 264 4.98 -1.61 19.54
N ALA A 265 5.41 -0.42 19.14
CA ALA A 265 4.75 0.83 19.51
C ALA A 265 3.92 1.47 18.39
N ALA A 266 4.15 1.14 17.12
CA ALA A 266 3.36 1.63 16.00
C ALA A 266 1.92 1.09 16.02
N ASP A 267 1.71 -0.11 16.56
CA ASP A 267 0.39 -0.69 16.86
C ASP A 267 -0.50 0.25 17.68
N ARG A 268 0.08 0.97 18.66
CA ARG A 268 -0.64 1.95 19.50
C ARG A 268 -0.66 3.37 18.90
N ARG A 269 -0.04 3.59 17.74
CA ARG A 269 0.20 4.93 17.17
C ARG A 269 -0.53 5.14 15.85
N LEU A 270 -0.77 4.07 15.10
CA LEU A 270 -1.65 4.05 13.93
C LEU A 270 -3.03 3.51 14.34
N ALA A 271 -4.08 4.10 13.78
CA ALA A 271 -5.47 3.70 14.04
C ALA A 271 -5.83 2.35 13.42
#